data_AF-A0A522N0C1-F1
#
_entry.id   AF-A0A522N0C1-F1
#
_cell.length_a   1.000
_cell.length_b   1.000
_cell.length_c   1.000
_cell.angle_alpha   90.00
_cell.angle_beta   90.00
_cell.angle_gamma   90.00
#
_symmetry.space_group_name_H-M   'P 1'
#
loop_
_entity.id
_entity.type
_entity.pdbx_description
1 polymer ?
#
loop_
_entity_poly.entity_id
_entity_poly.type
_entity_poly.pdbx_seq_one_letter_code
_entity_poly.pdbx_strand_id
1 'polypeptide(L)' 'MRSRRTMSTRPELAAQRREIQGKAVRHLRSQGILPAVVYGNGQPSESLQIEGKDFANLRRHAGRNALVDLATIH' A
#
# COMPACT_ATOMS: atom_id res chain seq x y z
N MET A 1 19.77 22.06 -17.08
CA MET A 1 18.62 22.98 -16.97
C MET A 1 17.33 22.17 -16.95
N ARG A 2 16.58 22.24 -15.84
CA ARG A 2 15.21 21.73 -15.59
C ARG A 2 14.91 20.27 -15.95
N SER A 3 15.20 19.36 -15.00
CA SER A 3 14.58 18.03 -14.95
C SER A 3 13.06 18.22 -14.87
N ARG A 4 12.33 17.76 -15.90
CA ARG A 4 10.87 17.82 -15.97
C ARG A 4 10.34 16.86 -14.91
N ARG A 5 10.04 17.39 -13.71
CA ARG A 5 9.27 16.67 -12.69
C ARG A 5 7.88 16.46 -13.28
N THR A 6 7.67 15.34 -13.97
CA THR A 6 6.34 14.93 -14.41
C THR A 6 5.53 14.78 -13.14
N MET A 7 4.60 15.72 -12.89
CA MET A 7 3.54 15.53 -11.91
C MET A 7 2.64 14.42 -12.47
N SER A 8 3.06 13.18 -12.26
CA SER A 8 2.15 12.05 -12.32
C SER A 8 1.27 12.17 -11.08
N THR A 9 0.00 12.55 -11.26
CA THR A 9 -1.04 12.50 -10.22
C THR A 9 -1.32 11.04 -9.88
N ARG A 10 -0.34 10.36 -9.29
CA ARG A 10 -0.52 9.04 -8.71
C ARG A 10 -1.08 9.21 -7.31
N PRO A 11 -2.13 8.47 -6.95
CA PRO A 11 -2.58 8.47 -5.58
C PRO A 11 -1.49 7.87 -4.71
N GLU A 12 -1.26 8.48 -3.56
CA GLU A 12 -0.36 7.99 -2.53
C GLU A 12 -1.13 7.11 -1.55
N LEU A 13 -0.53 6.00 -1.12
CA LEU A 13 -1.12 5.09 -0.14
C LEU A 13 -0.14 4.86 1.01
N ALA A 14 -0.58 5.22 2.21
CA ALA A 14 0.17 4.95 3.42
C ALA A 14 0.20 3.45 3.70
N ALA A 15 1.40 2.94 3.95
CA ALA A 15 1.63 1.55 4.31
C ALA A 15 2.57 1.46 5.51
N GLN A 16 2.29 0.53 6.41
CA GLN A 16 3.14 0.24 7.56
C GLN A 16 3.71 -1.16 7.44
N ARG A 17 4.92 -1.40 7.98
CA ARG A 17 5.42 -2.76 8.13
C ARG A 17 4.54 -3.53 9.09
N ARG A 18 4.11 -4.73 8.69
CA ARG A 18 3.42 -5.64 9.61
C ARG A 18 4.46 -6.57 10.24
N GLU A 19 4.45 -6.62 11.57
CA GLU A 19 5.17 -7.66 12.31
C GLU A 19 4.32 -8.94 12.40
N ILE A 20 3.00 -8.79 12.36
CA ILE A 20 2.05 -9.89 12.51
C ILE A 20 1.95 -10.69 11.20
N GLN A 21 2.25 -11.99 11.29
CA GLN A 21 2.17 -12.96 10.19
C GLN A 21 1.32 -14.19 10.57
N GLY A 22 0.87 -14.97 9.58
CA GLY A 22 0.12 -16.22 9.80
C GLY A 22 -1.34 -16.05 10.22
N LYS A 23 -1.86 -16.93 11.10
CA LYS A 23 -3.28 -16.96 11.50
C LYS A 23 -3.78 -15.66 12.16
N ALA A 24 -2.88 -14.90 12.80
CA ALA A 24 -3.20 -13.64 13.47
C ALA A 24 -3.62 -12.53 12.49
N VAL A 25 -3.31 -12.65 11.20
CA VAL A 25 -3.69 -11.69 10.16
C VAL A 25 -5.22 -11.59 9.99
N ARG A 26 -5.98 -12.63 10.38
CA ARG A 26 -7.45 -12.59 10.35
C ARG A 26 -8.02 -11.51 11.26
N HIS A 27 -7.36 -11.23 12.39
CA HIS A 27 -7.77 -10.19 13.34
C HIS A 27 -7.59 -8.78 12.77
N LEU A 28 -6.54 -8.57 11.97
CA LEU A 28 -6.30 -7.27 11.31
C LEU A 28 -7.47 -6.86 10.42
N ARG A 29 -8.06 -7.81 9.68
CA ARG A 29 -9.23 -7.53 8.83
C ARG A 29 -10.45 -7.10 9.64
N SER A 30 -10.68 -7.66 10.83
CA SER A 30 -11.76 -7.21 11.71
C SER A 30 -11.52 -5.81 12.29
N GLN A 31 -10.26 -5.38 12.38
CA GLN A 31 -9.89 -4.03 12.82
C GLN A 31 -9.87 -3.01 11.68
N GLY A 32 -10.29 -3.40 10.47
CA GLY A 32 -10.26 -2.53 9.30
C GLY A 32 -8.88 -2.37 8.68
N ILE A 33 -7.89 -3.18 9.07
CA ILE A 33 -6.53 -3.19 8.52
C ILE A 33 -6.44 -4.28 7.47
N LEU A 34 -5.93 -3.93 6.28
CA LEU A 34 -5.72 -4.87 5.19
C LEU A 34 -4.27 -5.33 5.16
N PRO A 35 -4.02 -6.66 5.18
CA PRO A 35 -2.70 -7.21 4.92
C PRO A 35 -2.33 -7.05 3.45
N ALA A 36 -1.12 -6.52 3.19
CA ALA A 36 -0.55 -6.35 1.86
C ALA A 36 0.87 -6.94 1.80
N VAL A 37 1.35 -7.21 0.59
CA VAL A 37 2.72 -7.63 0.32
C VAL A 37 3.22 -6.86 -0.88
N VAL A 38 4.37 -6.22 -0.75
CA VAL A 38 5.05 -5.54 -1.87
C VAL A 38 6.24 -6.37 -2.29
N TYR A 39 6.37 -6.60 -3.58
CA TYR A 39 7.45 -7.36 -4.19
C TYR A 39 7.85 -6.69 -5.50
N GLY A 40 9.11 -6.87 -5.92
CA GLY A 40 9.65 -6.23 -7.12
C GLY A 40 10.91 -6.92 -7.61
N ASN A 41 11.33 -6.60 -8.83
CA ASN A 41 12.48 -7.25 -9.46
C ASN A 41 13.77 -6.97 -8.65
N GLY A 42 14.33 -8.02 -8.04
CA GLY A 42 15.54 -7.93 -7.22
C GLY A 42 15.35 -7.35 -5.81
N GLN A 43 14.11 -7.06 -5.38
CA GLN A 43 13.83 -6.56 -4.03
C GLN A 43 13.17 -7.66 -3.18
N PRO A 44 13.53 -7.77 -1.89
CA PRO A 44 12.89 -8.71 -0.99
C PRO A 44 11.42 -8.37 -0.80
N SER A 45 10.57 -9.40 -0.72
CA SER A 45 9.15 -9.23 -0.45
C SER A 45 8.93 -8.63 0.93
N GLU A 46 8.29 -7.47 0.98
CA GLU A 46 7.98 -6.78 2.23
C GLU A 46 6.52 -7.01 2.62
N SER A 47 6.33 -7.43 3.87
CA SER A 47 5.03 -7.62 4.48
C SER A 47 4.52 -6.28 5.03
N LEU A 48 3.45 -5.77 4.44
CA LEU A 48 2.87 -4.48 4.80
C LEU A 48 1.43 -4.63 5.31
N GLN A 49 0.97 -3.60 5.99
CA GLN A 49 -0.42 -3.40 6.36
C GLN A 49 -0.85 -1.99 5.94
N ILE A 50 -2.07 -1.89 5.44
CA ILE A 50 -2.66 -0.64 4.96
C ILE A 50 -4.02 -0.45 5.62
N GLU A 51 -4.44 0.79 5.84
CA GLU A 51 -5.79 1.05 6.33
C GLU A 51 -6.80 0.67 5.24
N GLY A 52 -7.79 -0.15 5.60
CA GLY A 52 -8.80 -0.63 4.66
C GLY A 52 -9.68 0.49 4.11
N LYS A 53 -9.89 1.56 4.90
CA LYS A 53 -10.64 2.75 4.48
C LYS A 53 -9.90 3.51 3.39
N ASP A 54 -8.61 3.77 3.57
CA ASP A 54 -7.76 4.46 2.59
C ASP A 54 -7.65 3.65 1.30
N PHE A 55 -7.43 2.34 1.41
CA PHE A 55 -7.41 1.48 0.25
C PHE A 55 -8.77 1.43 -0.48
N ALA A 56 -9.89 1.39 0.25
CA ALA A 56 -11.22 1.41 -0.36
C ALA A 56 -11.49 2.72 -1.11
N ASN A 57 -11.08 3.86 -0.53
CA ASN A 57 -11.14 5.15 -1.19
C ASN A 57 -10.28 5.16 -2.46
N LEU A 58 -9.02 4.75 -2.35
CA LEU A 58 -8.11 4.69 -3.51
C LEU A 58 -8.68 3.79 -4.61
N ARG A 59 -9.14 2.59 -4.27
CA ARG A 59 -9.69 1.63 -5.23
C ARG A 59 -10.95 2.14 -5.94
N ARG A 60 -11.78 2.95 -5.26
CA ARG A 60 -12.95 3.59 -5.88
C ARG A 60 -12.54 4.65 -6.91
N HIS A 61 -11.46 5.39 -6.67
CA HIS A 61 -11.02 6.48 -7.55
C HIS A 61 -10.07 6.01 -8.67
N ALA A 62 -9.16 5.07 -8.38
CA ALA A 62 -8.10 4.65 -9.30
C ALA A 62 -8.46 3.42 -10.14
N GLY A 63 -9.55 2.72 -9.81
CA GLY A 63 -10.01 1.52 -10.52
C GLY A 63 -9.36 0.23 -10.03
N ARG A 64 -9.56 -0.86 -10.80
CA ARG A 64 -9.15 -2.22 -10.39
C ARG A 64 -7.64 -2.45 -10.47
N ASN A 65 -6.99 -1.83 -11.45
CA ASN A 65 -5.54 -1.87 -11.67
C ASN A 65 -5.04 -0.44 -11.74
N ALA A 66 -4.31 0.00 -10.72
CA ALA A 66 -3.81 1.36 -10.61
C ALA A 66 -2.34 1.36 -10.21
N LEU A 67 -1.59 2.33 -10.73
CA LEU A 67 -0.27 2.67 -10.21
C LEU A 67 -0.45 3.58 -9.00
N VAL A 68 0.15 3.20 -7.89
CA VAL A 68 0.04 3.84 -6.58
C VAL A 68 1.44 4.05 -6.05
N ASP A 69 1.70 5.23 -5.50
CA ASP A 69 2.95 5.48 -4.80
C ASP A 69 2.76 5.10 -3.33
N LEU A 70 3.66 4.26 -2.81
CA LEU A 70 3.58 3.74 -1.44
C LEU A 70 4.42 4.62 -0.51
N ALA A 71 3.77 5.14 0.52
CA ALA A 71 4.43 5.88 1.59
C ALA A 71 4.59 4.98 2.81
N THR A 72 5.81 4.50 3.04
CA THR A 72 6.10 3.70 4.23
C THR A 72 6.21 4.60 5.44
N ILE A 73 5.26 4.50 6.36
CA ILE A 73 5.26 5.19 7.64
C ILE A 73 5.88 4.27 8.70
N HIS A 74 6.84 4.82 9.44
CA HIS A 74 7.59 4.16 10.52
C HIS A 74 6.91 4.33 11.88
#